data_AF-A0A0T7C0B6-F1
#
_entry.id   AF-A0A0T7C0B6-F1
#
_cell.length_a   1.000
_cell.length_b   1.000
_cell.length_c   1.000
_cell.angle_alpha   90.00
_cell.angle_beta   90.00
_cell.angle_gamma   90.00
#
_symmetry.space_group_name_H-M   'P 1'
#
loop_
_entity.id
_entity.type
_entity.pdbx_description
1 polymer ?
#
loop_
_entity_poly.entity_id
_entity_poly.type
_entity_poly.pdbx_seq_one_letter_code
_entity_poly.pdbx_strand_id
1 'polypeptide(L)'
;MANSNVKNLVKILIGAAWIDGRIQPEERQYLRQIAQAKGLSSDPEIKPWLYELVPVKPTQCYDWVKEYLGEEPSTEDCQNLIQAISGLIYSDGDVGIEEARLLTTLQNISDNSEPEQAKTGNLLKQIQKLYRRWVEIQN
;
A
#
# COMPACT_ATOMS: atom_id res chain seq x y z
N MET A 1 6.97 -14.29 -13.40
CA MET A 1 6.64 -14.35 -11.96
C MET A 1 6.78 -12.99 -11.24
N ALA A 2 7.51 -11.99 -11.78
CA ALA A 2 7.65 -10.67 -11.14
C ALA A 2 6.42 -9.72 -11.28
N ASN A 3 5.67 -9.77 -12.37
CA ASN A 3 4.54 -8.83 -12.62
C ASN A 3 3.35 -9.02 -11.68
N SER A 4 3.10 -10.25 -11.17
CA SER A 4 1.99 -10.52 -10.26
C SER A 4 2.19 -9.84 -8.90
N ASN A 5 3.44 -9.79 -8.41
CA ASN A 5 3.75 -9.11 -7.15
C ASN A 5 3.55 -7.59 -7.27
N VAL A 6 4.03 -6.98 -8.37
CA VAL A 6 3.86 -5.53 -8.59
C VAL A 6 2.38 -5.14 -8.71
N LYS A 7 1.58 -5.97 -9.40
CA LYS A 7 0.13 -5.78 -9.48
C LYS A 7 -0.52 -5.79 -8.09
N ASN A 8 -0.18 -6.76 -7.25
CA ASN A 8 -0.74 -6.85 -5.90
C ASN A 8 -0.31 -5.67 -5.02
N LEU A 9 0.94 -5.20 -5.12
CA LEU A 9 1.41 -4.01 -4.43
C LEU A 9 0.61 -2.76 -4.84
N VAL A 10 0.36 -2.58 -6.14
CA VAL A 10 -0.46 -1.47 -6.64
C VAL A 10 -1.91 -1.58 -6.16
N LYS A 11 -2.49 -2.78 -6.12
CA LYS A 11 -3.83 -3.01 -5.55
C LYS A 11 -3.89 -2.59 -4.08
N ILE A 12 -2.91 -3.01 -3.27
CA ILE A 12 -2.81 -2.63 -1.85
C ILE A 12 -2.68 -1.12 -1.71
N LEU A 13 -1.87 -0.47 -2.56
CA LEU A 13 -1.70 0.99 -2.53
C LEU A 13 -3.00 1.74 -2.86
N ILE A 14 -3.75 1.28 -3.88
CA ILE A 14 -5.07 1.83 -4.22
C ILE A 14 -6.04 1.63 -3.06
N GLY A 15 -6.06 0.42 -2.48
CA GLY A 15 -6.88 0.13 -1.31
C GLY A 15 -6.54 1.02 -0.11
N ALA A 16 -5.25 1.27 0.12
CA ALA A 16 -4.77 2.16 1.18
C ALA A 16 -5.24 3.60 1.00
N ALA A 17 -5.24 4.11 -0.24
CA ALA A 17 -5.79 5.43 -0.56
C ALA A 17 -7.31 5.52 -0.31
N TRP A 18 -8.04 4.40 -0.48
CA TRP A 18 -9.48 4.32 -0.23
C TRP A 18 -9.88 4.12 1.24
N ILE A 19 -8.95 3.89 2.17
CA ILE A 19 -9.28 3.62 3.59
C ILE A 19 -10.12 4.72 4.22
N ASP A 20 -9.86 5.98 3.86
CA ASP A 20 -10.62 7.13 4.38
C ASP A 20 -11.96 7.34 3.65
N GLY A 21 -12.30 6.45 2.72
CA GLY A 21 -13.54 6.49 1.94
C GLY A 21 -13.50 7.45 0.74
N ARG A 22 -12.42 8.21 0.56
CA ARG A 22 -12.19 9.12 -0.57
C ARG A 22 -10.71 9.22 -0.91
N ILE A 23 -10.38 9.14 -2.19
CA ILE A 23 -9.04 9.42 -2.72
C ILE A 23 -8.93 10.91 -3.05
N GLN A 24 -7.85 11.55 -2.61
CA GLN A 24 -7.54 12.94 -2.93
C GLN A 24 -7.06 13.08 -4.39
N PRO A 25 -7.30 14.22 -5.07
CA PRO A 25 -6.87 14.42 -6.46
C PRO A 25 -5.38 14.15 -6.71
N GLU A 26 -4.53 14.55 -5.77
CA GLU A 26 -3.07 14.38 -5.79
C GLU A 26 -2.72 12.89 -5.67
N GLU A 27 -3.39 12.18 -4.77
CA GLU A 27 -3.26 10.73 -4.60
C GLU A 27 -3.68 10.00 -5.91
N ARG A 28 -4.81 10.39 -6.50
CA ARG A 28 -5.26 9.81 -7.78
C ARG A 28 -4.22 9.98 -8.87
N GLN A 29 -3.65 11.19 -8.99
CA GLN A 29 -2.63 11.46 -10.00
C GLN A 29 -1.40 10.58 -9.79
N TYR A 30 -0.94 10.47 -8.55
CA TYR A 30 0.24 9.69 -8.21
C TYR A 30 0.02 8.17 -8.39
N LEU A 31 -1.15 7.63 -8.04
CA LEU A 31 -1.52 6.23 -8.35
C LEU A 31 -1.44 5.94 -9.85
N ARG A 32 -1.92 6.87 -10.68
CA ARG A 32 -1.85 6.73 -12.14
C ARG A 32 -0.42 6.76 -12.64
N GLN A 33 0.43 7.63 -12.08
CA GLN A 33 1.85 7.68 -12.42
C GLN A 33 2.56 6.38 -12.06
N ILE A 34 2.35 5.83 -10.85
CA ILE A 34 2.92 4.55 -10.44
C ILE A 34 2.42 3.43 -11.36
N ALA A 35 1.10 3.35 -11.60
CA ALA A 35 0.54 2.33 -12.48
C ALA A 35 1.11 2.43 -13.90
N GLN A 36 1.31 3.63 -14.43
CA GLN A 36 1.92 3.85 -15.74
C GLN A 36 3.39 3.45 -15.76
N ALA A 37 4.17 3.86 -14.75
CA ALA A 37 5.59 3.52 -14.62
C ALA A 37 5.82 2.01 -14.49
N LYS A 38 4.85 1.28 -13.92
CA LYS A 38 4.88 -0.18 -13.78
C LYS A 38 4.19 -0.92 -14.92
N GLY A 39 3.70 -0.21 -15.95
CA GLY A 39 3.03 -0.82 -17.12
C GLY A 39 1.64 -1.39 -16.85
N LEU A 40 1.02 -1.01 -15.73
CA LEU A 40 -0.27 -1.50 -15.23
C LEU A 40 -1.43 -0.53 -15.50
N SER A 41 -1.18 0.67 -16.03
CA SER A 41 -2.21 1.67 -16.32
C SER A 41 -3.30 1.21 -17.31
N SER A 42 -2.95 0.23 -18.15
CA SER A 42 -3.85 -0.35 -19.15
C SER A 42 -4.43 -1.70 -18.72
N ASP A 43 -4.09 -2.18 -17.52
CA ASP A 43 -4.55 -3.48 -17.03
C ASP A 43 -6.05 -3.42 -16.70
N PRO A 44 -6.90 -4.21 -17.39
CA PRO A 44 -8.35 -4.18 -17.20
C PRO A 44 -8.78 -4.58 -15.79
N GLU A 45 -7.93 -5.30 -15.05
CA GLU A 45 -8.22 -5.73 -13.69
C GLU A 45 -8.11 -4.57 -12.69
N ILE A 46 -7.15 -3.66 -12.87
CA ILE A 46 -6.85 -2.58 -11.93
C ILE A 46 -7.54 -1.27 -12.34
N LYS A 47 -7.81 -1.12 -13.64
CA LYS A 47 -8.43 0.06 -14.24
C LYS A 47 -9.71 0.55 -13.52
N PRO A 48 -10.65 -0.32 -13.08
CA PRO A 48 -11.85 0.14 -12.39
C PRO A 48 -11.54 0.93 -11.10
N TRP A 49 -10.56 0.49 -10.31
CA TRP A 49 -10.19 1.17 -9.07
C TRP A 49 -9.26 2.37 -9.33
N LEU A 50 -8.34 2.25 -10.28
CA LEU A 50 -7.38 3.31 -10.65
C LEU A 50 -8.07 4.58 -11.19
N TYR A 51 -9.19 4.40 -11.90
CA TYR A 51 -10.00 5.48 -12.45
C TYR A 51 -11.23 5.80 -11.58
N GLU A 52 -11.31 5.22 -10.38
CA GLU A 52 -12.41 5.42 -9.42
C GLU A 52 -13.79 5.09 -10.00
N LEU A 53 -13.84 4.21 -11.01
CA LEU A 53 -15.09 3.67 -11.55
C LEU A 53 -15.80 2.78 -10.51
N VAL A 54 -15.01 2.18 -9.62
CA VAL A 54 -15.49 1.36 -8.50
C VAL A 54 -14.73 1.76 -7.24
N PRO A 55 -15.41 2.06 -6.12
CA PRO A 55 -14.74 2.29 -4.84
C PRO A 55 -14.21 0.97 -4.27
N VAL A 56 -13.01 1.01 -3.67
CA VAL A 56 -12.48 -0.15 -2.94
C VAL A 56 -13.13 -0.20 -1.55
N LYS A 57 -13.71 -1.36 -1.21
CA LYS A 57 -14.22 -1.59 0.15
C LYS A 57 -13.06 -1.87 1.10
N PRO A 58 -13.12 -1.43 2.37
CA PRO A 58 -12.10 -1.78 3.36
C PRO A 58 -11.85 -3.29 3.46
N THR A 59 -12.92 -4.10 3.43
CA THR A 59 -12.83 -5.57 3.42
C THR A 59 -11.99 -6.10 2.26
N GLN A 60 -12.19 -5.55 1.07
CA GLN A 60 -11.45 -5.95 -0.13
C GLN A 60 -9.97 -5.54 -0.05
N CYS A 61 -9.67 -4.40 0.57
CA CYS A 61 -8.30 -4.00 0.85
C CYS A 61 -7.62 -4.96 1.84
N TYR A 62 -8.33 -5.40 2.88
CA TYR A 62 -7.83 -6.41 3.82
C TYR A 62 -7.59 -7.74 3.12
N ASP A 63 -8.51 -8.17 2.26
CA ASP A 63 -8.38 -9.41 1.49
C ASP A 63 -7.13 -9.37 0.60
N TRP A 64 -6.82 -8.25 -0.05
CA TRP A 64 -5.60 -8.12 -0.86
C TRP A 64 -4.31 -8.18 -0.04
N VAL A 65 -4.31 -7.58 1.15
CA VAL A 65 -3.15 -7.66 2.05
C VAL A 65 -2.98 -9.09 2.56
N LYS A 66 -4.08 -9.76 2.91
CA LYS A 66 -4.09 -11.17 3.33
C LYS A 66 -3.67 -12.12 2.21
N GLU A 67 -4.08 -11.86 0.97
CA GLU A 67 -3.66 -12.62 -0.20
C GLU A 67 -2.15 -12.44 -0.48
N TYR A 68 -1.61 -11.26 -0.18
CA TYR A 68 -0.18 -10.97 -0.35
C TYR A 68 0.69 -11.57 0.76
N LEU A 69 0.26 -11.45 2.02
CA LEU A 69 1.04 -11.87 3.18
C LEU A 69 0.72 -13.29 3.68
N GLY A 70 -0.40 -13.87 3.29
CA GLY A 70 -0.89 -15.16 3.79
C GLY A 70 -1.85 -15.03 5.00
N GLU A 71 -2.29 -16.18 5.52
CA GLU A 71 -3.30 -16.21 6.61
C GLU A 71 -2.77 -15.76 7.98
N GLU A 72 -1.48 -15.95 8.24
CA GLU A 72 -0.82 -15.49 9.48
C GLU A 72 0.43 -14.70 9.11
N PRO A 73 0.28 -13.41 8.73
CA PRO A 73 1.42 -12.57 8.38
C PRO A 73 2.33 -12.40 9.60
N SER A 74 3.61 -12.74 9.45
CA SER A 74 4.60 -12.43 10.47
C SER A 74 4.94 -10.94 10.45
N THR A 75 5.60 -10.46 11.51
CA THR A 75 6.14 -9.09 11.53
C THR A 75 7.06 -8.86 10.33
N GLU A 76 7.89 -9.84 9.98
CA GLU A 76 8.80 -9.78 8.83
C GLU A 76 8.04 -9.64 7.50
N ASP A 77 6.93 -10.34 7.32
CA ASP A 77 6.12 -10.21 6.09
C ASP A 77 5.52 -8.81 5.95
N CYS A 78 5.06 -8.23 7.07
CA CYS A 78 4.55 -6.86 7.10
C CYS A 78 5.65 -5.85 6.75
N GLN A 79 6.86 -6.07 7.26
CA GLN A 79 8.04 -5.25 6.95
C GLN A 79 8.41 -5.36 5.48
N ASN A 80 8.43 -6.58 4.93
CA ASN A 80 8.70 -6.84 3.51
C ASN A 80 7.67 -6.15 2.60
N LEU A 81 6.39 -6.17 2.95
CA LEU A 81 5.35 -5.45 2.19
C LEU A 81 5.59 -3.94 2.20
N ILE A 82 5.93 -3.37 3.35
CA ILE A 82 6.24 -1.94 3.43
C ILE A 82 7.46 -1.58 2.62
N GLN A 83 8.52 -2.39 2.71
CA GLN A 83 9.71 -2.19 1.91
C GLN A 83 9.39 -2.27 0.42
N ALA A 84 8.57 -3.24 0.01
CA ALA A 84 8.15 -3.41 -1.37
C ALA A 84 7.30 -2.22 -1.87
N ILE A 85 6.36 -1.71 -1.05
CA ILE A 85 5.60 -0.49 -1.38
C ILE A 85 6.50 0.73 -1.41
N SER A 86 7.46 0.82 -0.48
CA SER A 86 8.39 1.94 -0.41
C SER A 86 9.32 1.94 -1.63
N GLY A 87 9.87 0.79 -2.03
CA GLY A 87 10.60 0.64 -3.29
C GLY A 87 9.72 0.75 -4.55
N LEU A 88 8.40 0.66 -4.42
CA LEU A 88 7.46 0.96 -5.51
C LEU A 88 7.30 2.47 -5.72
N ILE A 89 7.21 3.22 -4.63
CA ILE A 89 7.03 4.67 -4.54
C ILE A 89 8.36 5.39 -4.84
N TYR A 90 9.46 4.86 -4.32
CA TYR A 90 10.82 5.38 -4.51
C TYR A 90 11.66 4.46 -5.39
N SER A 91 12.05 4.95 -6.56
CA SER A 91 12.98 4.25 -7.44
C SER A 91 14.46 4.56 -7.16
N ASP A 92 14.78 5.66 -6.47
CA ASP A 92 16.14 6.23 -6.38
C ASP A 92 16.73 6.31 -4.95
N GLY A 93 16.48 5.30 -4.12
CA GLY A 93 17.31 5.05 -2.93
C GLY A 93 17.11 5.94 -1.70
N ASP A 94 16.24 6.96 -1.75
CA ASP A 94 15.92 7.86 -0.61
C ASP A 94 15.03 7.22 0.48
N VAL A 95 14.90 5.89 0.46
CA VAL A 95 13.88 5.11 1.19
C VAL A 95 14.26 4.86 2.65
N GLY A 96 15.57 4.81 2.95
CA GLY A 96 16.06 4.22 4.19
C GLY A 96 15.60 4.88 5.49
N ILE A 97 15.38 6.20 5.50
CA ILE A 97 15.05 6.93 6.75
C ILE A 97 13.56 6.85 7.08
N GLU A 98 12.68 7.03 6.09
CA GLU A 98 11.24 6.97 6.30
C GLU A 98 10.76 5.52 6.49
N GLU A 99 11.39 4.56 5.80
CA GLU A 99 11.18 3.13 6.03
C GLU A 99 11.57 2.75 7.46
N ALA A 100 12.75 3.14 7.95
CA ALA A 100 13.20 2.84 9.31
C ALA A 100 12.24 3.39 10.38
N ARG A 101 11.71 4.61 10.19
CA ARG A 101 10.72 5.20 11.10
C ARG A 101 9.40 4.41 11.09
N LEU A 102 8.94 3.99 9.91
CA LEU A 102 7.72 3.19 9.81
C LEU A 102 7.89 1.79 10.42
N LEU A 103 9.00 1.12 10.11
CA LEU A 103 9.34 -0.20 10.66
C LEU A 103 9.42 -0.17 12.19
N THR A 104 10.01 0.88 12.75
CA THR A 104 10.05 1.11 14.21
C THR A 104 8.63 1.26 14.78
N THR A 105 7.75 1.97 14.07
CA THR A 105 6.35 2.15 14.49
C THR A 105 5.58 0.83 14.45
N LEU A 106 5.84 -0.02 13.47
CA LEU A 106 5.24 -1.35 13.36
C LEU A 106 5.70 -2.33 14.41
N GLN A 107 7.00 -2.37 14.72
CA GLN A 107 7.52 -3.23 15.79
C GLN A 107 6.87 -2.91 17.13
N ASN A 108 6.64 -1.62 17.42
CA ASN A 108 5.92 -1.19 18.62
C ASN A 108 4.44 -1.60 18.64
N ILE A 109 3.83 -1.87 17.48
CA ILE A 109 2.42 -2.30 17.37
C ILE A 109 2.31 -3.83 17.42
N SER A 110 3.26 -4.56 16.82
CA SER A 110 3.25 -6.03 16.82
C SER A 110 3.42 -6.65 18.21
N ASP A 111 4.01 -5.93 19.15
CA ASP A 111 4.19 -6.35 20.54
C ASP A 111 2.88 -6.34 21.35
N ASN A 112 1.82 -5.68 20.85
CA ASN A 112 0.50 -5.76 21.44
C ASN A 112 -0.30 -6.89 20.78
N SER A 113 -0.87 -7.76 21.62
CA SER A 113 -1.73 -8.90 21.28
C SER A 113 -3.06 -8.47 20.64
N GLU A 114 -3.00 -7.71 19.54
CA GLU A 114 -4.17 -7.23 18.80
C GLU A 114 -4.67 -8.29 17.81
N PRO A 115 -5.99 -8.36 17.56
CA PRO A 115 -6.56 -9.25 16.55
C PRO A 115 -5.98 -8.97 15.16
N GLU A 116 -5.89 -10.00 14.31
CA GLU A 116 -5.30 -9.97 12.95
C GLU A 116 -5.84 -8.81 12.07
N GLN A 117 -7.12 -8.48 12.22
CA GLN A 117 -7.75 -7.35 11.54
C GLN A 117 -7.24 -5.99 12.03
N ALA A 118 -6.94 -5.84 13.32
CA ALA A 118 -6.37 -4.62 13.87
C ALA A 118 -4.92 -4.43 13.42
N LYS A 119 -4.12 -5.51 13.38
CA LYS A 119 -2.76 -5.50 12.80
C LYS A 119 -2.78 -5.06 11.33
N THR A 120 -3.65 -5.67 10.52
CA THR A 120 -3.78 -5.34 9.10
C THR A 120 -4.29 -3.91 8.88
N GLY A 121 -5.26 -3.46 9.69
CA GLY A 121 -5.73 -2.07 9.67
C GLY A 121 -4.67 -1.05 10.05
N ASN A 122 -3.85 -1.35 11.05
CA ASN A 122 -2.75 -0.49 11.47
C ASN A 122 -1.61 -0.44 10.43
N LEU A 123 -1.32 -1.57 9.78
CA LEU A 123 -0.38 -1.65 8.65
C LEU A 123 -0.85 -0.80 7.48
N LEU A 124 -2.12 -0.94 7.11
CA LEU A 124 -2.74 -0.22 6.01
C LEU A 124 -2.78 1.30 6.26
N LYS A 125 -3.10 1.74 7.48
CA LYS A 125 -2.98 3.15 7.88
C LYS A 125 -1.55 3.68 7.80
N GLN A 126 -0.56 2.85 8.07
CA GLN A 126 0.85 3.23 7.96
C GLN A 126 1.29 3.40 6.50
N ILE A 127 0.90 2.45 5.64
CA ILE A 127 1.09 2.56 4.19
C ILE A 127 0.43 3.84 3.66
N GLN A 128 -0.81 4.11 4.08
CA GLN A 128 -1.53 5.32 3.70
C GLN A 128 -0.82 6.61 4.16
N LYS A 129 -0.27 6.65 5.38
CA LYS A 129 0.49 7.81 5.88
C LYS A 129 1.77 8.05 5.08
N LEU A 130 2.54 7.01 4.80
CA LEU A 130 3.73 7.12 3.93
C LEU A 130 3.34 7.67 2.57
N TYR A 131 2.36 7.02 1.96
CA TYR A 131 1.85 7.36 0.66
C TYR A 131 1.39 8.82 0.57
N ARG A 132 0.59 9.30 1.54
CA ARG A 132 0.15 10.70 1.59
C ARG A 132 1.28 11.68 1.70
N ARG A 133 2.22 11.41 2.62
CA ARG A 133 3.38 12.27 2.80
C ARG A 133 4.20 12.35 1.50
N TRP A 134 4.22 11.30 0.70
CA TRP A 134 4.84 11.30 -0.62
C TRP A 134 4.11 12.14 -1.64
N VAL A 135 2.81 11.96 -1.72
CA VAL A 135 1.94 12.75 -2.59
C VAL A 135 2.08 14.24 -2.25
N GLU A 136 2.20 14.60 -0.97
CA GLU A 136 2.46 15.97 -0.51
C GLU A 136 3.86 16.49 -0.88
N ILE A 137 4.90 15.66 -0.84
CA ILE A 137 6.28 16.08 -1.22
C ILE A 137 6.42 16.29 -2.73
N GLN A 138 5.68 15.53 -3.54
CA GLN A 138 5.74 15.61 -5.01
C GLN A 138 4.93 16.76 -5.62
N ASN A 139 4.15 17.49 -4.81
CA ASN A 139 3.22 18.55 -5.25
C ASN A 139 3.68 19.93 -4.79
#